data_AF-A0A257VF30-F1
#
_entry.id   AF-A0A257VF30-F1
#
_cell.length_a   1.000
_cell.length_b   1.000
_cell.length_c   1.000
_cell.angle_alpha   90.00
_cell.angle_beta   90.00
_cell.angle_gamma   90.00
#
_symmetry.space_group_name_H-M   'P 1'
#
loop_
_entity.id
_entity.type
_entity.pdbx_description
1 polymer ?
#
loop_
_entity_poly.entity_id
_entity_poly.type
_entity_poly.pdbx_seq_one_letter_code
_entity_poly.pdbx_strand_id
1 'polypeptide(L)'
;MHLVFGLLLVALEVPGCTAIEGERIVARDLGAVIPSFVAVEQDTDFGPSPSPGVRRILSRAQLSRLAATVGLASDDLPESLCLERKQIILDAAAILASLESAAREIFPAEEVRVEMLD
;
A
#
# COMPACT_ATOMS: atom_id res chain seq x y z
N MET A 1 22.63 -0.23 -50.70
CA MET A 1 23.18 -0.41 -49.35
C MET A 1 22.26 0.37 -48.40
N HIS A 2 21.16 -0.25 -47.96
CA HIS A 2 20.15 0.41 -47.13
C HIS A 2 20.43 0.09 -45.66
N LEU A 3 20.92 1.08 -44.91
CA LEU A 3 21.06 1.01 -43.47
C LEU A 3 19.67 1.18 -42.86
N VAL A 4 19.09 0.08 -42.37
CA VAL A 4 17.87 0.11 -41.57
C VAL A 4 18.27 0.46 -40.14
N PHE A 5 18.00 1.71 -39.74
CA PHE A 5 18.22 2.19 -38.39
C PHE A 5 17.01 1.77 -37.53
N GLY A 6 17.14 0.66 -36.82
CA GLY A 6 16.11 0.13 -35.93
C GLY A 6 16.01 0.98 -34.66
N LEU A 7 14.86 1.64 -34.46
CA LEU A 7 14.53 2.37 -33.24
C LEU A 7 14.20 1.36 -32.13
N LEU A 8 15.09 1.23 -31.14
CA LEU A 8 14.86 0.41 -29.95
C LEU A 8 14.05 1.22 -28.93
N LEU A 9 12.76 0.95 -28.78
CA LEU A 9 11.96 1.47 -27.65
C LEU A 9 12.27 0.63 -26.40
N VAL A 10 12.97 1.23 -25.44
CA VAL A 10 13.08 0.69 -24.08
C VAL A 10 11.86 1.17 -23.29
N ALA A 11 10.98 0.25 -22.91
CA ALA A 11 9.92 0.55 -21.96
C ALA A 11 10.55 0.75 -20.56
N LEU A 12 10.58 1.98 -20.08
CA LEU A 12 10.84 2.23 -18.65
C LEU A 12 9.56 1.86 -17.89
N GLU A 13 9.53 0.67 -17.30
CA GLU A 13 8.60 0.39 -16.22
C GLU A 13 8.99 1.30 -15.05
N VAL A 14 8.20 2.33 -14.78
CA VAL A 14 8.29 3.07 -13.53
C VAL A 14 7.74 2.12 -12.47
N PRO A 15 8.55 1.58 -11.55
CA PRO A 15 8.03 0.68 -10.54
C PRO A 15 6.97 1.42 -9.74
N GLY A 16 5.76 0.87 -9.70
CA GLY A 16 4.69 1.35 -8.84
C GLY A 16 5.12 1.28 -7.37
N CYS A 17 4.41 2.01 -6.51
CA CYS A 17 4.63 1.89 -5.07
C CYS A 17 4.25 0.49 -4.59
N THR A 18 4.97 -0.02 -3.61
CA THR A 18 4.65 -1.30 -2.97
C THR A 18 3.34 -1.14 -2.21
N ALA A 19 2.34 -1.93 -2.60
CA ALA A 19 1.05 -1.94 -1.93
C ALA A 19 1.19 -2.67 -0.59
N ILE A 20 0.79 -2.01 0.50
CA ILE A 20 0.80 -2.58 1.85
C ILE A 20 -0.63 -2.68 2.40
N GLU A 21 -0.86 -3.66 3.28
CA GLU A 21 -2.17 -3.91 3.89
C GLU A 21 -2.20 -3.48 5.35
N GLY A 22 -3.39 -3.13 5.85
CA GLY A 22 -3.59 -2.76 7.25
C GLY A 22 -3.11 -1.36 7.63
N GLU A 23 -3.15 -1.10 8.93
CA GLU A 23 -2.88 0.22 9.53
C GLU A 23 -1.39 0.44 9.87
N ARG A 24 -0.59 -0.62 9.84
CA ARG A 24 0.83 -0.61 10.23
C ARG A 24 1.70 -1.15 9.11
N ILE A 25 2.87 -0.57 8.95
CA ILE A 25 3.95 -1.13 8.13
C ILE A 25 4.59 -2.23 8.97
N VAL A 26 4.53 -3.46 8.49
CA VAL A 26 5.08 -4.62 9.19
C VAL A 26 6.23 -5.26 8.42
N ALA A 27 6.98 -6.16 9.07
CA ALA A 27 8.13 -6.81 8.46
C ALA A 27 7.81 -7.51 7.14
N ARG A 28 6.63 -8.15 7.01
CA ARG A 28 6.21 -8.79 5.75
C ARG A 28 6.17 -7.81 4.57
N ASP A 29 5.79 -6.55 4.81
CA ASP A 29 5.67 -5.55 3.75
C ASP A 29 7.06 -5.17 3.22
N LEU A 30 8.02 -5.00 4.14
CA LEU A 30 9.40 -4.70 3.81
C LEU A 30 10.10 -5.92 3.19
N GLY A 31 9.84 -7.12 3.71
CA GLY A 31 10.39 -8.39 3.23
C GLY A 31 9.95 -8.76 1.83
N ALA A 32 8.81 -8.24 1.35
CA ALA A 32 8.38 -8.41 -0.03
C ALA A 32 9.31 -7.73 -1.05
N VAL A 33 10.12 -6.76 -0.60
CA VAL A 33 11.00 -5.95 -1.46
C VAL A 33 12.46 -6.02 -1.04
N ILE A 34 12.73 -6.14 0.25
CA ILE A 34 14.06 -6.11 0.86
C ILE A 34 14.32 -7.48 1.51
N PRO A 35 15.13 -8.36 0.88
CA PRO A 35 15.34 -9.74 1.33
C PRO A 35 15.75 -9.88 2.80
N SER A 36 16.56 -8.95 3.35
CA SER A 36 16.99 -8.98 4.75
C SER A 36 15.83 -8.94 5.75
N PHE A 37 14.68 -8.34 5.41
CA PHE A 37 13.51 -8.28 6.29
C PHE A 37 12.70 -9.59 6.32
N VAL A 38 12.94 -10.55 5.43
CA VAL A 38 12.23 -11.85 5.42
C VAL A 38 12.51 -12.68 6.68
N ALA A 39 13.67 -12.48 7.30
CA ALA A 39 14.07 -13.18 8.52
C ALA A 39 13.46 -12.58 9.81
N VAL A 40 12.80 -11.42 9.71
CA VAL A 40 12.15 -10.76 10.84
C VAL A 40 10.76 -11.38 11.06
N GLU A 41 10.30 -11.40 12.31
CA GLU A 41 8.94 -11.85 12.65
C GLU A 41 7.90 -11.00 11.89
N GLN A 42 6.99 -11.66 11.18
CA GLN A 42 6.26 -11.04 10.05
C GLN A 42 5.41 -9.84 10.44
N ASP A 43 4.90 -9.82 11.67
CA ASP A 43 3.99 -8.78 12.16
C ASP A 43 4.72 -7.74 13.04
N THR A 44 6.06 -7.77 13.08
CA THR A 44 6.88 -6.74 13.73
C THR A 44 6.58 -5.37 13.13
N ASP A 45 6.16 -4.44 13.98
CA ASP A 45 5.66 -3.11 13.61
C ASP A 45 6.79 -2.07 13.44
N PHE A 46 6.81 -1.42 12.27
CA PHE A 46 7.77 -0.37 11.91
C PHE A 46 7.14 1.03 11.80
N GLY A 47 5.86 1.18 12.13
CA GLY A 47 5.16 2.46 12.14
C GLY A 47 3.82 2.44 11.41
N PRO A 48 3.10 3.56 11.38
CA PRO A 48 1.81 3.64 10.71
C PRO A 48 1.96 3.54 9.19
N SER A 49 1.02 2.85 8.54
CA SER A 49 0.83 2.88 7.09
C SER A 49 0.53 4.31 6.61
N PRO A 50 0.85 4.66 5.34
CA PRO A 50 0.42 5.93 4.79
C PRO A 50 -1.11 6.02 4.78
N SER A 51 -1.61 7.26 4.89
CA SER A 51 -3.03 7.53 4.68
C SER A 51 -3.48 7.00 3.30
N PRO A 52 -4.72 6.52 3.16
CA PRO A 52 -5.25 6.08 1.87
C PRO A 52 -5.07 7.16 0.79
N GLY A 53 -4.61 6.76 -0.42
CA GLY A 53 -4.34 7.67 -1.54
C GLY A 53 -3.06 8.49 -1.42
N VAL A 54 -2.25 8.28 -0.38
CA VAL A 54 -0.97 8.95 -0.17
C VAL A 54 0.19 7.98 -0.33
N ARG A 55 1.25 8.43 -1.00
CA ARG A 55 2.52 7.71 -1.12
C ARG A 55 3.45 8.09 0.01
N ARG A 56 4.08 7.10 0.64
CA ARG A 56 5.16 7.30 1.61
C ARG A 56 6.47 6.79 1.02
N ILE A 57 7.41 7.70 0.84
CA ILE A 57 8.76 7.36 0.37
C ILE A 57 9.66 7.25 1.59
N LEU A 58 10.19 6.05 1.83
CA LEU A 58 11.23 5.82 2.82
C LEU A 58 12.59 5.95 2.13
N SER A 59 13.42 6.88 2.58
CA SER A 59 14.80 6.98 2.13
C SER A 59 15.66 5.84 2.69
N ARG A 60 16.81 5.57 2.07
CA ARG A 60 17.79 4.62 2.58
C ARG A 60 18.14 4.86 4.05
N ALA A 61 18.33 6.12 4.45
CA ALA A 61 18.63 6.47 5.84
C ALA A 61 17.49 6.10 6.81
N GLN A 62 16.23 6.21 6.37
CA GLN A 62 15.08 5.75 7.17
C GLN A 62 15.03 4.23 7.23
N LEU A 63 15.25 3.54 6.11
CA LEU A 63 15.29 2.08 6.05
C LEU A 63 16.42 1.52 6.93
N SER A 64 17.60 2.14 6.93
CA SER A 64 18.71 1.75 7.80
C SER A 64 18.36 1.88 9.28
N ARG A 65 17.57 2.90 9.67
CA ARG A 65 17.10 3.03 11.05
C ARG A 65 16.14 1.92 11.42
N LEU A 66 15.21 1.55 10.53
CA LEU A 66 14.30 0.42 10.75
C LEU A 66 15.08 -0.90 10.87
N ALA A 67 16.01 -1.17 9.95
CA ALA A 67 16.87 -2.35 9.99
C ALA A 67 17.66 -2.44 11.31
N ALA A 68 18.23 -1.31 11.77
CA ALA A 68 18.97 -1.26 13.03
C ALA A 68 18.11 -1.60 14.26
N THR A 69 16.81 -1.28 14.26
CA THR A 69 15.92 -1.62 15.40
C THR A 69 15.72 -3.12 15.59
N VAL A 70 15.97 -3.91 14.55
CA VAL A 70 15.86 -5.38 14.56
C VAL A 70 17.20 -6.08 14.33
N GLY A 71 18.32 -5.33 14.38
CA GLY A 71 19.68 -5.87 14.28
C GLY A 71 20.09 -6.33 12.87
N LEU A 72 19.42 -5.85 11.81
CA LEU A 72 19.76 -6.18 10.43
C LEU A 72 20.88 -5.28 9.87
N ALA A 73 21.69 -5.86 8.99
CA ALA A 73 22.67 -5.12 8.19
C ALA A 73 21.98 -4.30 7.08
N SER A 74 22.67 -3.29 6.56
CA SER A 74 22.12 -2.33 5.58
C SER A 74 22.55 -2.57 4.12
N ASP A 75 23.12 -3.74 3.84
CA ASP A 75 23.86 -4.00 2.61
C ASP A 75 22.94 -4.11 1.38
N ASP A 76 21.71 -4.59 1.57
CA ASP A 76 20.71 -4.79 0.50
C ASP A 76 19.62 -3.71 0.47
N LEU A 77 19.76 -2.64 1.25
CA LEU A 77 18.75 -1.58 1.32
C LEU A 77 18.74 -0.73 0.04
N PRO A 78 17.58 -0.51 -0.59
CA PRO A 78 17.46 0.38 -1.74
C PRO A 78 17.68 1.85 -1.35
N GLU A 79 17.95 2.69 -2.34
CA GLU A 79 18.08 4.15 -2.13
C GLU A 79 16.79 4.78 -1.62
N SER A 80 15.65 4.25 -2.06
CA SER A 80 14.34 4.57 -1.51
C SER A 80 13.34 3.45 -1.76
N LEU A 81 12.30 3.40 -0.93
CA LEU A 81 11.16 2.51 -1.07
C LEU A 81 9.88 3.33 -1.04
N CYS A 82 9.07 3.25 -2.09
CA CYS A 82 7.72 3.83 -2.09
C CYS A 82 6.72 2.81 -1.55
N LEU A 83 5.94 3.21 -0.55
CA LEU A 83 4.82 2.46 0.00
C LEU A 83 3.51 3.20 -0.27
N GLU A 84 2.47 2.45 -0.57
CA GLU A 84 1.11 2.95 -0.72
C GLU A 84 0.14 1.97 -0.07
N ARG A 85 -0.88 2.48 0.61
CA ARG A 85 -1.87 1.62 1.24
C ARG A 85 -2.77 1.03 0.16
N LYS A 86 -2.96 -0.29 0.17
CA LYS A 86 -3.89 -0.96 -0.73
C LYS A 86 -5.30 -0.41 -0.53
N GLN A 87 -5.90 0.05 -1.61
CA GLN A 87 -7.27 0.55 -1.64
C GLN A 87 -8.14 -0.40 -2.46
N ILE A 88 -9.41 -0.50 -2.05
CA ILE A 88 -10.46 -1.07 -2.87
C ILE A 88 -11.32 0.06 -3.39
N ILE A 89 -11.77 -0.04 -4.64
CA ILE A 89 -12.81 0.85 -5.14
C ILE A 89 -14.11 0.42 -4.48
N LEU A 90 -14.75 1.35 -3.79
CA LEU A 90 -16.06 1.12 -3.22
C LEU A 90 -17.11 1.39 -4.31
N ASP A 91 -17.98 0.40 -4.55
CA ASP A 91 -19.13 0.56 -5.42
C ASP A 91 -20.24 1.30 -4.66
N ALA A 92 -20.67 2.44 -5.22
CA ALA A 92 -21.75 3.27 -4.72
C ALA A 92 -23.02 2.45 -4.42
N ALA A 93 -23.38 1.53 -5.33
CA ALA A 93 -24.58 0.71 -5.16
C ALA A 93 -24.43 -0.28 -3.99
N ALA A 94 -23.26 -0.91 -3.86
CA ALA A 94 -22.94 -1.78 -2.74
C ALA A 94 -22.92 -1.04 -1.39
N ILE A 95 -22.40 0.19 -1.36
CA ILE A 95 -22.43 1.05 -0.16
C ILE A 95 -23.88 1.37 0.21
N LEU A 96 -24.67 1.88 -0.73
CA LEU A 96 -26.06 2.26 -0.47
C LEU A 96 -26.88 1.08 0.07
N ALA A 97 -26.76 -0.08 -0.57
CA ALA A 97 -27.44 -1.30 -0.12
C ALA A 97 -27.02 -1.72 1.31
N SER A 98 -25.74 -1.57 1.64
CA SER A 98 -25.21 -1.85 2.98
C SER A 98 -25.75 -0.87 4.02
N LEU A 99 -25.79 0.42 3.70
CA LEU A 99 -26.34 1.46 4.57
C LEU A 99 -27.84 1.30 4.79
N GLU A 100 -28.61 1.00 3.75
CA GLU A 100 -30.05 0.72 3.85
C GLU A 100 -30.31 -0.53 4.71
N SER A 101 -29.47 -1.57 4.60
CA SER A 101 -29.58 -2.75 5.45
C SER A 101 -29.33 -2.42 6.92
N ALA A 102 -28.26 -1.67 7.21
CA ALA A 102 -27.95 -1.24 8.57
C ALA A 102 -29.04 -0.33 9.15
N ALA A 103 -29.61 0.58 8.33
CA ALA A 103 -30.70 1.45 8.75
C ALA A 103 -31.95 0.68 9.19
N ARG A 104 -32.35 -0.37 8.45
CA ARG A 104 -33.47 -1.24 8.84
C ARG A 104 -33.24 -1.99 10.15
N GLU A 105 -31.99 -2.36 10.43
CA GLU A 105 -31.62 -3.04 11.67
C GLU A 105 -31.67 -2.08 12.87
N ILE A 106 -31.15 -0.86 12.69
CA ILE A 106 -31.08 0.15 13.76
C ILE A 106 -32.45 0.79 14.03
N PHE A 107 -33.26 0.99 12.98
CA PHE A 107 -34.55 1.69 13.03
C PHE A 107 -35.71 0.79 12.53
N PRO A 108 -36.05 -0.29 13.23
CA PRO A 108 -36.99 -1.31 12.73
C PRO A 108 -38.44 -0.84 12.59
N ALA A 109 -38.82 0.28 13.21
CA ALA A 109 -40.18 0.81 13.22
C ALA A 109 -40.32 2.15 12.47
N GLU A 110 -39.25 2.64 11.84
CA GLU A 110 -39.25 3.91 11.12
C GLU A 110 -38.95 3.69 9.63
N GLU A 111 -39.58 4.51 8.78
CA GLU A 111 -39.25 4.56 7.37
C GLU A 111 -38.03 5.47 7.17
N VAL A 112 -36.85 4.87 7.06
CA VAL A 112 -35.58 5.58 6.88
C VAL A 112 -35.19 5.60 5.41
N ARG A 113 -35.00 6.80 4.86
CA ARG A 113 -34.47 7.00 3.51
C ARG A 113 -32.98 7.35 3.59
N VAL A 114 -32.16 6.54 2.95
CA VAL A 114 -30.72 6.79 2.80
C VAL A 114 -30.47 7.44 1.45
N GLU A 115 -29.72 8.53 1.44
CA GLU A 115 -29.22 9.17 0.22
C GLU A 115 -27.71 9.31 0.31
N MET A 116 -27.04 9.05 -0.80
CA MET A 116 -25.63 9.35 -0.96
C MET A 116 -25.50 10.69 -1.68
N LEU A 117 -24.79 11.64 -1.05
CA LEU A 117 -24.50 12.94 -1.62
C LEU A 117 -23.08 12.92 -2.20
N ASP A 118 -22.91 13.51 -3.38
CA ASP A 118 -21.62 13.63 -4.08
C ASP A 118 -20.69 14.68 -3.45
#